data_AF-A0A068UZU2-F1
#
_entry.id   AF-A0A068UZU2-F1
#
_cell.length_a   1.000
_cell.length_b   1.000
_cell.length_c   1.000
_cell.angle_alpha   90.00
_cell.angle_beta   90.00
_cell.angle_gamma   90.00
#
_symmetry.space_group_name_H-M   'P 1'
#
loop_
_entity.id
_entity.type
_entity.pdbx_description
1 polymer ?
#
loop_
_entity_poly.entity_id
_entity_poly.type
_entity_poly.pdbx_seq_one_letter_code
_entity_poly.pdbx_strand_id
1 'polypeptide(L)'
;MTAISVRIAALEALEALLNGWRSNIDRLLITVATNACKVGWANNNSTVVYGEATPVWADFQLAALRALLASLLSPGCVRPPHLAQGLELFRRGNRESGTKISEYCCHALLTLEVLIHPRALPFIDIQSAVDHYGSASLNLPDVHFAVHRKNTSFHFSTLGKEPSQP
;
A
#
# COMPACT_ATOMS: atom_id res chain seq x y z
N MET A 1 -20.92 27.90 -26.01
CA MET A 1 -20.14 26.83 -25.35
C MET A 1 -20.15 25.63 -26.27
N THR A 2 -19.00 25.20 -26.78
CA THR A 2 -18.92 24.06 -27.70
C THR A 2 -19.06 22.75 -26.90
N ALA A 3 -19.65 21.72 -27.52
CA ALA A 3 -19.87 20.41 -26.86
C ALA A 3 -18.57 19.76 -26.35
N ILE A 4 -17.42 20.13 -26.91
CA ILE A 4 -16.09 19.65 -26.52
C ILE A 4 -15.67 20.20 -25.16
N SER A 5 -15.88 21.50 -24.88
CA SER A 5 -15.54 22.10 -23.59
C SER A 5 -16.32 21.46 -22.43
N VAL A 6 -17.58 21.07 -22.68
CA VAL A 6 -18.41 20.36 -21.68
C VAL A 6 -17.86 18.96 -21.41
N ARG A 7 -17.42 18.23 -22.44
CA ARG A 7 -16.81 16.90 -22.27
C ARG A 7 -15.49 16.97 -21.49
N ILE A 8 -14.66 17.97 -21.76
CA ILE A 8 -13.42 18.19 -21.01
C ILE A 8 -13.72 18.47 -19.54
N ALA A 9 -14.63 19.41 -19.25
CA ALA A 9 -15.01 19.73 -17.87
C ALA A 9 -15.62 18.52 -17.13
N ALA A 10 -16.40 17.67 -17.82
CA ALA A 10 -16.93 16.45 -17.25
C ALA A 10 -15.83 15.42 -16.91
N LEU A 11 -14.81 15.29 -17.75
CA LEU A 11 -13.66 14.40 -17.50
C LEU A 11 -12.80 14.91 -16.34
N GLU A 12 -12.52 16.21 -16.27
CA GLU A 12 -11.79 16.83 -15.17
C GLU A 12 -12.56 16.69 -13.84
N ALA A 13 -13.88 16.84 -13.86
CA ALA A 13 -14.72 16.62 -12.69
C ALA A 13 -14.70 15.15 -12.24
N LEU A 14 -14.69 14.19 -13.18
CA LEU A 14 -14.54 12.77 -12.88
C LEU A 14 -13.17 12.46 -12.27
N GLU A 15 -12.09 13.04 -12.81
CA GLU A 15 -10.74 12.90 -12.26
C GLU A 15 -10.65 13.47 -10.84
N ALA A 16 -11.17 14.69 -10.62
CA ALA A 16 -11.22 15.31 -9.30
C ALA A 16 -12.04 14.48 -8.31
N LEU A 17 -13.18 13.92 -8.76
CA LEU A 17 -13.98 13.02 -7.94
C LEU A 17 -13.18 11.78 -7.57
N LEU A 18 -12.50 11.14 -8.54
CA LEU A 18 -11.71 9.91 -8.37
C LEU A 18 -10.48 10.11 -7.46
N ASN A 19 -9.90 11.31 -7.45
CA ASN A 19 -8.78 11.65 -6.59
C ASN A 19 -9.22 12.12 -5.19
N GLY A 20 -10.39 12.76 -5.05
CA GLY A 20 -10.85 13.38 -3.80
C GLY A 20 -11.68 12.49 -2.87
N TRP A 21 -12.47 11.56 -3.40
CA TRP A 21 -13.28 10.64 -2.57
C TRP A 21 -12.43 9.61 -1.79
N ARG A 22 -11.25 9.26 -2.32
CA ARG A 22 -10.36 8.24 -1.74
C ARG A 22 -9.89 8.58 -0.35
N SER A 23 -9.43 9.81 -0.13
CA SER A 23 -8.99 10.25 1.21
C SER A 23 -10.12 10.19 2.24
N ASN A 24 -11.37 10.45 1.81
CA ASN A 24 -12.53 10.35 2.69
C ASN A 24 -12.86 8.90 3.04
N ILE A 25 -12.79 7.99 2.07
CA ILE A 25 -13.00 6.55 2.28
C ILE A 25 -11.91 5.97 3.18
N ASP A 26 -10.64 6.28 2.91
CA ASP A 26 -9.52 5.79 3.70
C ASP A 26 -9.64 6.26 5.16
N ARG A 27 -10.02 7.52 5.37
CA ARG A 27 -10.28 8.09 6.69
C ARG A 27 -11.45 7.41 7.40
N LEU A 28 -12.52 7.09 6.67
CA LEU A 28 -13.66 6.36 7.22
C LEU A 28 -13.24 4.94 7.62
N LEU A 29 -12.55 4.21 6.75
CA LEU A 29 -12.14 2.83 6.97
C LEU A 29 -11.17 2.71 8.15
N ILE A 30 -10.18 3.61 8.27
CA ILE A 30 -9.28 3.60 9.43
C ILE A 30 -10.03 3.89 10.73
N THR A 31 -11.03 4.77 10.69
CA THR A 31 -11.85 5.11 11.87
C THR A 31 -12.73 3.93 12.28
N VAL A 32 -13.40 3.30 11.32
CA VAL A 32 -14.25 2.12 11.54
C VAL A 32 -13.42 0.95 12.07
N ALA A 33 -12.29 0.64 11.44
CA ALA A 33 -11.38 -0.41 11.90
C ALA A 33 -10.82 -0.12 13.30
N THR A 34 -10.43 1.13 13.58
CA THR A 34 -9.96 1.55 14.90
C THR A 34 -11.05 1.34 15.96
N ASN A 35 -12.29 1.73 15.68
CA ASN A 35 -13.40 1.60 16.63
C ASN A 35 -13.79 0.13 16.83
N ALA A 36 -13.85 -0.66 15.75
CA ALA A 36 -14.12 -2.10 15.82
C ALA A 36 -13.08 -2.82 16.69
N CYS A 37 -11.79 -2.50 16.51
CA CYS A 37 -10.71 -3.10 17.28
C CYS A 37 -10.63 -2.58 18.71
N LYS A 38 -10.91 -1.28 18.98
CA LYS A 38 -10.93 -0.74 20.35
C LYS A 38 -11.95 -1.47 21.23
N VAL A 39 -13.15 -1.70 20.71
CA VAL A 39 -14.21 -2.41 21.44
C VAL A 39 -13.85 -3.89 21.60
N GLY A 40 -13.28 -4.53 20.55
CA GLY A 40 -12.83 -5.92 20.63
C GLY A 40 -11.70 -6.15 21.63
N TRP A 41 -10.75 -5.22 21.73
CA TRP A 41 -9.53 -5.36 22.54
C TRP A 41 -9.63 -4.81 23.97
N ALA A 42 -10.63 -3.97 24.27
CA ALA A 42 -10.84 -3.41 25.61
C ALA A 42 -11.52 -4.39 26.58
N ASN A 43 -12.07 -5.50 26.09
CA ASN A 43 -12.88 -6.43 26.87
C ASN A 43 -12.10 -7.31 27.86
N ASN A 44 -10.79 -7.06 28.02
CA ASN A 44 -9.95 -7.87 28.90
C ASN A 44 -10.08 -7.44 30.37
N ASN A 45 -10.49 -6.18 30.63
CA ASN A 45 -10.34 -5.57 31.96
C ASN A 45 -11.56 -4.80 32.50
N SER A 46 -12.65 -4.64 31.73
CA SER A 46 -13.84 -3.96 32.24
C SER A 46 -15.09 -4.76 31.90
N THR A 47 -15.82 -5.13 32.94
CA THR A 47 -17.21 -5.59 32.95
C THR A 47 -18.14 -4.56 32.31
N VAL A 48 -18.03 -4.36 31.00
CA VAL A 48 -19.04 -3.69 30.21
C VAL A 48 -19.96 -4.79 29.71
N VAL A 49 -21.22 -4.71 30.13
CA VAL A 49 -22.31 -5.62 29.80
C VAL A 49 -22.60 -5.56 28.30
N TYR A 50 -21.77 -6.24 27.51
CA TYR A 50 -22.16 -6.86 26.26
C TYR A 50 -21.80 -8.33 26.43
N GLY A 51 -22.79 -9.10 26.90
CA GLY A 51 -22.66 -10.52 27.15
C GLY A 51 -22.18 -11.21 25.89
N GLU A 52 -21.11 -11.99 26.04
CA GLU A 52 -20.50 -12.81 24.98
C GLU A 52 -19.93 -11.93 23.85
N ALA A 53 -18.64 -12.09 23.54
CA ALA A 53 -18.14 -11.61 22.26
C ALA A 53 -18.88 -12.40 21.16
N THR A 54 -20.06 -11.91 20.76
CA THR A 54 -20.91 -12.61 19.81
C THR A 54 -20.07 -12.85 18.55
N PRO A 55 -20.15 -14.03 17.92
CA PRO A 55 -19.38 -14.34 16.71
C PRO A 55 -19.53 -13.24 15.64
N VAL A 56 -20.70 -12.59 15.61
CA VAL A 56 -21.03 -11.42 14.77
C VAL A 56 -20.06 -10.25 14.94
N TRP A 57 -19.61 -9.95 16.17
CA TRP A 57 -18.67 -8.85 16.40
C TRP A 57 -17.25 -9.18 15.90
N ALA A 58 -16.80 -10.42 16.11
CA ALA A 58 -15.52 -10.88 15.59
C ALA A 58 -15.50 -10.87 14.05
N ASP A 59 -16.62 -11.26 13.42
CA ASP A 59 -16.80 -11.18 11.97
C ASP A 59 -16.81 -9.73 11.47
N PHE A 60 -17.45 -8.81 12.20
CA PHE A 60 -17.43 -7.37 11.90
C PHE A 60 -16.01 -6.78 12.00
N GLN A 61 -15.28 -7.09 13.06
CA GLN A 61 -13.89 -6.66 13.23
C GLN A 61 -13.01 -7.17 12.09
N LEU A 62 -13.16 -8.45 11.73
CA LEU A 62 -12.42 -9.06 10.64
C LEU A 62 -12.78 -8.46 9.28
N ALA A 63 -14.06 -8.15 9.04
CA ALA A 63 -14.51 -7.46 7.83
C ALA A 63 -13.95 -6.03 7.74
N ALA A 64 -13.92 -5.29 8.85
CA ALA A 64 -13.34 -3.95 8.92
C ALA A 64 -11.83 -3.97 8.63
N LEU A 65 -11.09 -4.94 9.18
CA LEU A 65 -9.66 -5.13 8.90
C LEU A 65 -9.40 -5.49 7.43
N ARG A 66 -10.26 -6.33 6.83
CA ARG A 66 -10.19 -6.66 5.39
C ARG A 66 -10.41 -5.44 4.51
N ALA A 67 -11.44 -4.65 4.81
CA ALA A 67 -11.73 -3.44 4.07
C ALA A 67 -10.59 -2.42 4.18
N LEU A 68 -9.99 -2.27 5.37
CA LEU A 68 -8.83 -1.42 5.58
C LEU A 68 -7.61 -1.90 4.76
N LEU A 69 -7.31 -3.20 4.76
CA LEU A 69 -6.21 -3.74 3.95
C LEU A 69 -6.44 -3.47 2.46
N ALA A 70 -7.66 -3.71 1.96
CA ALA A 70 -8.00 -3.48 0.56
C ALA A 70 -7.85 -2.00 0.17
N SER A 71 -8.24 -1.06 1.06
CA SER A 71 -8.02 0.38 0.84
C SER A 71 -6.54 0.73 0.79
N LEU A 72 -5.73 0.23 1.73
CA LEU A 72 -4.28 0.50 1.76
C LEU A 72 -3.53 -0.06 0.54
N LEU A 73 -3.98 -1.20 0.00
CA LEU A 73 -3.41 -1.82 -1.20
C LEU A 73 -3.99 -1.27 -2.50
N SER A 74 -5.04 -0.45 -2.44
CA SER A 74 -5.64 0.14 -3.64
C SER A 74 -4.60 0.99 -4.37
N PRO A 75 -4.47 0.88 -5.71
CA PRO A 75 -3.45 1.62 -6.46
C PRO A 75 -3.63 3.13 -6.29
N GLY A 76 -2.69 3.80 -5.63
CA GLY A 76 -2.67 5.26 -5.46
C GLY A 76 -1.34 5.84 -5.90
N CYS A 77 -1.36 7.07 -6.43
CA CYS A 77 -0.14 7.77 -6.86
C CYS A 77 0.80 8.15 -5.69
N VAL A 78 0.31 8.03 -4.46
CA VAL A 78 1.00 8.41 -3.22
C VAL A 78 0.76 7.38 -2.14
N ARG A 79 1.73 7.27 -1.22
CA ARG A 79 1.64 6.42 -0.04
C ARG A 79 0.37 6.76 0.75
N PRO A 80 -0.47 5.78 1.13
CA PRO A 80 -1.71 6.06 1.84
C PRO A 80 -1.45 6.84 3.15
N PRO A 81 -2.19 7.93 3.44
CA PRO A 81 -1.92 8.80 4.58
C PRO A 81 -2.09 8.10 5.93
N HIS A 82 -2.96 7.08 5.98
CA HIS A 82 -3.26 6.30 7.19
C HIS A 82 -2.48 4.99 7.30
N LEU A 83 -1.45 4.77 6.46
CA LEU A 83 -0.68 3.53 6.46
C LEU A 83 0.00 3.23 7.80
N ALA A 84 0.60 4.24 8.44
CA ALA A 84 1.24 4.05 9.75
C ALA A 84 0.22 3.61 10.82
N GLN A 85 -0.97 4.20 10.82
CA GLN A 85 -2.05 3.86 11.74
C GLN A 85 -2.61 2.46 11.47
N GLY A 86 -2.77 2.10 10.19
CA GLY A 86 -3.18 0.75 9.79
C GLY A 86 -2.18 -0.31 10.21
N LEU A 87 -0.88 -0.06 10.01
CA LEU A 87 0.19 -0.97 10.42
C LEU A 87 0.19 -1.20 11.93
N GLU A 88 -0.04 -0.17 12.74
CA GLU A 88 -0.14 -0.33 14.19
C GLU A 88 -1.35 -1.17 14.60
N LEU A 89 -2.51 -0.97 13.95
CA LEU A 89 -3.68 -1.82 14.16
C LEU A 89 -3.38 -3.29 13.84
N PHE A 90 -2.77 -3.59 12.70
CA PHE A 90 -2.43 -4.97 12.35
C PHE A 90 -1.37 -5.56 13.30
N ARG A 91 -0.37 -4.78 13.74
CA ARG A 91 0.60 -5.24 14.75
C ARG A 91 -0.08 -5.58 16.07
N ARG A 92 -1.03 -4.77 16.51
CA ARG A 92 -1.78 -5.02 17.74
C ARG A 92 -2.68 -6.25 17.61
N GLY A 93 -3.41 -6.40 16.50
CA GLY A 93 -4.22 -7.59 16.25
C GLY A 93 -3.40 -8.88 16.11
N ASN A 94 -2.17 -8.80 15.60
CA ASN A 94 -1.25 -9.94 15.54
C ASN A 94 -0.81 -10.45 16.93
N ARG A 95 -0.84 -9.59 17.96
CA ARG A 95 -0.53 -9.99 19.35
C ARG A 95 -1.64 -10.81 20.00
N GLU A 96 -2.85 -10.86 19.43
CA GLU A 96 -3.98 -11.64 19.93
C GLU A 96 -3.93 -13.10 19.46
N SER A 97 -2.81 -13.76 19.77
CA SER A 97 -2.51 -15.12 19.33
C SER A 97 -3.65 -16.10 19.64
N GLY A 98 -3.96 -16.98 18.68
CA GLY A 98 -5.03 -17.99 18.81
C GLY A 98 -6.39 -17.56 18.27
N THR A 99 -6.48 -16.36 17.65
CA THR A 99 -7.71 -15.86 17.02
C THR A 99 -7.57 -15.78 15.49
N LYS A 100 -8.69 -15.90 14.76
CA LYS A 100 -8.74 -15.67 13.29
C LYS A 100 -8.27 -14.27 12.89
N ILE A 101 -8.41 -13.30 13.80
CA ILE A 101 -7.95 -11.93 13.62
C ILE A 101 -6.42 -11.88 13.63
N SER A 102 -5.74 -12.61 14.52
CA SER A 102 -4.27 -12.64 14.55
C SER A 102 -3.66 -13.22 13.27
N GLU A 103 -4.21 -14.32 12.75
CA GLU A 103 -3.78 -14.93 11.49
C GLU A 103 -3.93 -13.95 10.32
N TYR A 104 -5.06 -13.26 10.26
CA TYR A 104 -5.31 -12.26 9.22
C TYR A 104 -4.40 -11.04 9.34
N CYS A 105 -4.18 -10.55 10.56
CA CYS A 105 -3.28 -9.43 10.83
C CYS A 105 -1.83 -9.77 10.47
N CYS A 106 -1.37 -10.99 10.72
CA CYS A 106 -0.07 -11.48 10.25
C CYS A 106 0.03 -11.41 8.73
N HIS A 107 -0.98 -11.96 8.02
CA HIS A 107 -1.04 -11.91 6.56
C HIS A 107 -1.02 -10.46 6.05
N ALA A 108 -1.84 -9.58 6.61
CA ALA A 108 -1.91 -8.18 6.23
C ALA A 108 -0.57 -7.44 6.38
N LEU A 109 0.19 -7.71 7.46
CA LEU A 109 1.51 -7.12 7.67
C LEU A 109 2.51 -7.54 6.58
N LEU A 110 2.48 -8.81 6.17
CA LEU A 110 3.31 -9.30 5.08
C LEU A 110 2.89 -8.67 3.75
N THR A 111 1.58 -8.55 3.48
CA THR A 111 1.09 -7.92 2.25
C THR A 111 1.46 -6.44 2.17
N LEU A 112 1.42 -5.71 3.29
CA LEU A 112 1.78 -4.29 3.34
C LEU A 112 3.28 -4.03 3.25
N GLU A 113 4.13 -5.06 3.34
CA GLU A 113 5.58 -4.92 3.20
C GLU A 113 5.96 -4.24 1.88
N VAL A 114 5.24 -4.55 0.79
CA VAL A 114 5.47 -3.96 -0.54
C VAL A 114 5.32 -2.44 -0.57
N LEU A 115 4.54 -1.85 0.34
CA LEU A 115 4.33 -0.41 0.46
C LEU A 115 5.40 0.28 1.32
N ILE A 116 6.12 -0.46 2.15
CA ILE A 116 7.18 0.06 3.04
C ILE A 116 8.54 -0.14 2.38
N HIS A 117 8.73 -1.31 1.77
CA HIS A 117 9.96 -1.76 1.15
C HIS A 117 9.64 -2.34 -0.22
N PRO A 118 9.47 -1.49 -1.25
CA PRO A 118 9.29 -1.97 -2.62
C PRO A 118 10.56 -2.74 -3.03
N ARG A 119 10.47 -4.07 -3.02
CA ARG A 119 11.58 -4.99 -3.37
C ARG A 119 11.96 -4.92 -4.85
N ALA A 120 11.16 -4.22 -5.66
CA ALA A 120 11.44 -3.85 -7.05
C ALA A 120 11.05 -2.38 -7.25
N LEU A 121 11.77 -1.67 -8.12
CA LEU A 121 11.41 -0.30 -8.52
C LEU A 121 9.96 -0.31 -9.04
N PRO A 122 9.05 0.55 -8.53
CA PRO A 122 7.71 0.65 -9.06
C PRO A 122 7.81 0.99 -10.55
N PHE A 123 7.25 0.12 -11.40
CA PHE A 123 7.16 0.36 -12.82
C PHE A 123 6.09 1.43 -13.04
N ILE A 124 6.48 2.69 -12.86
CA ILE A 124 5.68 3.82 -13.30
C ILE A 124 5.96 3.90 -14.80
N ASP A 125 4.97 3.54 -15.63
CA ASP A 125 5.03 3.79 -17.06
C ASP A 125 4.85 5.30 -17.30
N ILE A 126 5.93 6.05 -17.08
CA ILE A 126 6.00 7.49 -17.37
C ILE A 126 5.91 7.72 -18.89
N GLN A 127 6.20 6.69 -19.70
CA GLN A 127 6.13 6.76 -21.16
C GLN A 127 4.68 6.97 -21.64
N SER A 128 3.69 6.32 -21.00
CA SER A 128 2.28 6.52 -21.33
C SER A 128 1.78 7.95 -21.05
N ALA A 129 2.42 8.72 -20.17
CA ALA A 129 2.07 10.12 -19.90
C ALA A 129 2.70 11.10 -20.90
N VAL A 130 3.82 10.73 -21.54
CA VAL A 130 4.54 11.57 -22.50
C VAL A 130 3.92 11.50 -23.91
N ASP A 131 3.32 10.37 -24.28
CA ASP A 131 2.74 10.20 -25.62
C ASP A 131 1.41 10.94 -25.83
N HIS A 132 0.78 11.47 -24.77
CA HIS A 132 -0.50 12.19 -24.85
C HIS A 132 -0.38 13.73 -24.82
N TYR A 133 0.77 14.28 -24.44
CA TYR A 133 1.02 15.72 -24.46
C TYR A 133 2.37 15.96 -25.12
N GLY A 134 2.33 16.30 -26.41
CA GLY A 134 3.53 16.69 -27.14
C GLY A 134 4.34 17.72 -26.34
N SER A 135 5.56 17.31 -25.95
CA SER A 135 6.65 18.18 -25.51
C SER A 135 6.24 19.41 -24.69
N ALA A 136 5.46 19.23 -23.63
CA ALA A 136 5.34 20.26 -22.59
C ALA A 136 6.17 19.79 -21.41
N SER A 137 7.27 20.50 -21.14
CA SER A 137 8.18 20.29 -20.02
C SER A 137 7.40 20.19 -18.71
N LEU A 138 7.12 18.98 -18.26
CA LEU A 138 6.71 18.72 -16.90
C LEU A 138 7.94 19.02 -16.03
N ASN A 139 7.89 20.12 -15.29
CA ASN A 139 8.79 20.38 -14.18
C ASN A 139 8.51 19.35 -13.10
N LEU A 140 9.05 18.14 -13.29
CA LEU A 140 9.12 17.12 -12.25
C LEU A 140 10.03 17.70 -11.15
N PRO A 141 9.63 17.69 -9.87
CA PRO A 141 10.57 18.01 -8.80
C PRO A 141 11.75 17.05 -8.92
N ASP A 142 12.95 17.64 -8.91
CA ASP A 142 14.24 16.97 -9.06
C ASP A 142 14.42 15.91 -7.96
N VAL A 143 13.90 14.72 -8.21
CA VAL A 143 14.25 13.53 -7.44
C VAL A 143 15.56 13.05 -8.04
N HIS A 144 16.64 13.57 -7.48
CA HIS A 144 18.02 13.22 -7.78
C HIS A 144 18.22 11.70 -7.54
N PHE A 145 17.89 10.87 -8.53
CA PHE A 145 18.33 9.49 -8.57
C PHE A 145 19.81 9.51 -8.95
N ALA A 146 20.67 9.44 -7.94
CA ALA A 146 22.08 9.16 -8.14
C ALA A 146 22.22 7.75 -8.75
N VAL A 147 22.13 7.65 -10.08
CA VAL A 147 22.57 6.48 -10.84
C VAL A 147 24.09 6.48 -10.76
N HIS A 148 24.64 5.87 -9.72
CA HIS A 148 26.06 5.56 -9.67
C HIS A 148 26.33 4.44 -10.66
N ARG A 149 26.67 4.83 -11.88
CA ARG A 149 27.11 3.91 -12.93
C ARG A 149 28.52 3.42 -12.55
N LYS A 150 28.61 2.35 -11.77
CA LYS A 150 29.84 1.58 -11.56
C LYS A 150 29.60 0.12 -11.91
N ASN A 151 29.78 -0.23 -13.17
CA ASN A 151 30.08 -1.61 -13.53
C ASN A 151 31.58 -1.72 -13.74
N THR A 152 32.21 -2.20 -12.67
CA THR A 152 33.55 -2.78 -12.63
C THR A 152 33.65 -3.93 -13.64
N SER A 153 34.67 -3.89 -14.49
CA SER A 153 35.08 -5.01 -15.32
C SER A 153 35.65 -6.11 -14.42
N PHE A 154 35.04 -7.29 -14.42
CA PHE A 154 35.61 -8.47 -13.77
C PHE A 154 36.58 -9.14 -14.75
N HIS A 155 37.87 -9.01 -14.47
CA HIS A 155 38.94 -9.72 -15.17
C HIS A 155 39.10 -11.11 -14.50
N PHE A 156 38.75 -12.17 -15.21
CA PHE A 156 39.06 -13.54 -14.79
C PHE A 156 40.45 -13.90 -15.30
N SER A 157 41.42 -14.01 -14.41
CA SER A 157 42.77 -14.51 -14.71
C SER A 157 42.96 -15.86 -14.03
N THR A 158 42.90 -16.94 -14.81
CA THR A 158 43.40 -18.27 -14.40
C THR A 158 44.67 -18.57 -15.16
N LEU A 159 45.77 -18.66 -14.39
CA LEU A 159 47.11 -18.99 -14.82
C LEU A 159 47.36 -20.49 -14.58
N GLY A 160 47.86 -21.18 -15.62
CA GLY A 160 48.63 -22.44 -15.53
C GLY A 160 47.79 -23.73 -15.47
N LYS A 161 48.18 -24.84 -16.08
CA LYS A 161 49.44 -25.23 -16.72
C LYS A 161 49.16 -26.53 -17.48
N GLU A 162 49.67 -26.65 -18.70
CA GLU A 162 49.70 -27.89 -19.48
C GLU A 162 50.51 -28.98 -18.76
N PRO A 163 50.25 -30.27 -19.01
CA PRO A 163 51.23 -31.01 -19.80
C PRO A 163 50.66 -32.12 -20.72
N SER A 164 51.05 -32.05 -22.01
CA SER A 164 51.62 -33.12 -22.86
C SER A 164 50.98 -34.53 -22.88
N GLN A 165 50.49 -34.87 -24.08
CA GLN A 165 50.22 -36.23 -24.59
C GLN A 165 51.44 -37.16 -24.50
N PRO A 166 51.19 -38.48 -24.55
CA PRO A 166 51.48 -39.23 -25.78
C PRO A 166 50.23 -39.79 -26.48
#